data_AF-F8KXN3-F1
#
_entry.id   AF-F8KXN3-F1
#
_cell.length_a   1.000
_cell.length_b   1.000
_cell.length_c   1.000
_cell.angle_alpha   90.00
_cell.angle_beta   90.00
_cell.angle_gamma   90.00
#
_symmetry.space_group_name_H-M   'P 1'
#
loop_
_entity.id
_entity.type
_entity.pdbx_description
1 polymer ?
#
loop_
_entity_poly.entity_id
_entity_poly.type
_entity_poly.pdbx_seq_one_letter_code
_entity_poly.pdbx_strand_id
1 'polypeptide(L)'
;MSSELPPDPASQEPEKDPKESKETPPPEKDKLDTFYGFAKKNTRDTAAYVLLLIGIIWSFFNSFYGGVLVGLVAGAYYSEEILTFIKSIKEEIEEYGTASSLILAGTLLAFFVASPGIFLGGAIVIALKEALASSGKNT
;
A
#
# COMPACT_ATOMS: atom_id res chain seq x y z
N MET A 1 -0.21 42.55 -88.84
CA MET A 1 0.96 42.33 -87.98
C MET A 1 0.48 42.37 -86.54
N SER A 2 0.82 41.35 -85.78
CA SER A 2 0.35 41.03 -84.43
C SER A 2 0.66 42.12 -83.39
N SER A 3 -0.24 42.29 -82.42
CA SER A 3 0.11 42.43 -80.99
C SER A 3 -1.15 42.23 -80.13
N GLU A 4 -1.13 41.10 -79.42
CA GLU A 4 -1.58 40.89 -78.03
C GLU A 4 -3.01 41.26 -77.58
N LEU A 5 -3.71 40.22 -77.13
CA LEU A 5 -4.93 40.26 -76.32
C LEU A 5 -4.72 41.00 -74.99
N PRO A 6 -5.81 41.53 -74.41
CA PRO A 6 -6.17 41.03 -73.08
C PRO A 6 -7.68 40.71 -72.93
N PRO A 7 -8.04 39.63 -72.21
CA PRO A 7 -9.37 39.48 -71.64
C PRO A 7 -9.39 39.91 -70.16
N ASP A 8 -10.39 40.71 -69.80
CA ASP A 8 -10.93 40.86 -68.43
C ASP A 8 -12.37 41.42 -68.60
N PRO A 9 -13.38 41.17 -67.75
CA PRO A 9 -13.27 40.90 -66.32
C PRO A 9 -14.19 39.78 -65.79
N ALA A 10 -13.67 38.86 -64.97
CA ALA A 10 -14.51 38.03 -64.13
C ALA A 10 -13.82 37.68 -62.80
N SER A 11 -13.96 38.61 -61.87
CA SER A 11 -14.30 38.34 -60.47
C SER A 11 -13.56 37.18 -59.79
N GLN A 12 -12.33 37.47 -59.36
CA GLN A 12 -11.76 36.80 -58.20
C GLN A 12 -12.38 37.40 -56.93
N GLU A 13 -13.01 36.53 -56.14
CA GLU A 13 -13.14 36.48 -54.66
C GLU A 13 -14.49 35.87 -54.29
N PRO A 14 -14.47 34.81 -53.48
CA PRO A 14 -14.62 35.07 -52.06
C PRO A 14 -13.55 34.36 -51.22
N GLU A 15 -12.81 35.22 -50.51
CA GLU A 15 -12.36 35.08 -49.13
C GLU A 15 -13.05 33.94 -48.34
N LYS A 16 -12.27 32.94 -47.90
CA LYS A 16 -12.65 32.08 -46.79
C LYS A 16 -11.44 31.45 -46.11
N ASP A 17 -10.74 32.23 -45.31
CA ASP A 17 -10.02 31.73 -44.13
C ASP A 17 -11.01 31.40 -43.00
N PRO A 18 -10.65 30.62 -41.97
CA PRO A 18 -9.69 29.53 -41.92
C PRO A 18 -10.41 28.23 -41.51
N LYS A 19 -9.88 27.07 -41.94
CA LYS A 19 -10.34 25.78 -41.40
C LYS A 19 -9.96 25.71 -39.92
N GLU A 20 -10.94 26.02 -39.06
CA GLU A 20 -10.97 25.72 -37.64
C GLU A 20 -10.66 24.22 -37.45
N SER A 21 -9.41 23.92 -37.09
CA SER A 21 -9.02 22.62 -36.59
C SER A 21 -9.76 22.42 -35.29
N LYS A 22 -10.89 21.72 -35.34
CA LYS A 22 -11.47 21.08 -34.16
C LYS A 22 -10.52 19.95 -33.75
N GLU A 23 -9.44 20.30 -33.06
CA GLU A 23 -8.79 19.37 -32.14
C GLU A 23 -9.85 19.02 -31.09
N THR A 24 -10.52 17.89 -31.29
CA THR A 24 -11.24 17.22 -30.22
C THR A 24 -10.28 17.08 -29.04
N PRO A 25 -10.57 17.65 -27.86
CA PRO A 25 -9.73 17.43 -26.70
C PRO A 25 -9.64 15.92 -26.45
N PRO A 26 -8.45 15.38 -26.13
CA PRO A 26 -8.30 13.97 -25.81
C PRO A 26 -9.27 13.62 -24.67
N PRO A 27 -9.90 12.43 -24.70
CA PRO A 27 -10.88 12.05 -23.70
C PRO A 27 -10.21 12.10 -22.32
N GLU A 28 -10.86 12.80 -21.39
CA GLU A 28 -10.47 13.04 -20.00
C GLU A 28 -10.40 11.72 -19.20
N LYS A 29 -9.45 10.84 -19.54
CA LYS A 29 -9.24 9.53 -18.89
C LYS A 29 -8.33 9.62 -17.66
N ASP A 30 -7.57 10.70 -17.52
CA ASP A 30 -6.57 10.81 -16.45
C ASP A 30 -7.18 11.06 -15.07
N LYS A 31 -8.38 11.65 -14.98
CA LYS A 31 -8.99 11.97 -13.68
C LYS A 31 -9.49 10.72 -12.96
N LEU A 32 -10.12 9.79 -13.67
CA LEU A 32 -10.62 8.55 -13.06
C LEU A 32 -9.48 7.63 -12.60
N ASP A 33 -8.41 7.53 -13.39
CA ASP A 33 -7.22 6.75 -13.00
C ASP A 33 -6.47 7.37 -11.81
N THR A 34 -6.48 8.71 -11.73
CA THR A 34 -5.91 9.43 -10.58
C THR A 34 -6.76 9.23 -9.31
N PHE A 35 -8.10 9.37 -9.38
CA PHE A 35 -8.97 9.13 -8.22
C PHE A 35 -8.97 7.65 -7.78
N TYR A 36 -8.91 6.71 -8.73
CA TYR A 36 -8.79 5.29 -8.43
C TYR A 36 -7.44 4.96 -7.77
N GLY A 37 -6.36 5.57 -8.22
CA GLY A 37 -5.03 5.47 -7.59
C GLY A 37 -4.99 6.06 -6.18
N PHE A 38 -5.63 7.20 -5.95
CA PHE A 38 -5.72 7.85 -4.63
C PHE A 38 -6.63 7.10 -3.65
N ALA A 39 -7.75 6.55 -4.12
CA ALA A 39 -8.64 5.72 -3.31
C ALA A 39 -7.96 4.39 -2.95
N LYS A 40 -7.36 3.69 -3.92
CA LYS A 40 -6.72 2.39 -3.73
C LYS A 40 -5.51 2.45 -2.79
N LYS A 41 -4.78 3.57 -2.77
CA LYS A 41 -3.61 3.73 -1.90
C LYS A 41 -3.98 3.90 -0.42
N ASN A 42 -5.14 4.51 -0.12
CA ASN A 42 -5.60 4.75 1.25
C ASN A 42 -6.61 3.71 1.76
N THR A 43 -7.29 2.97 0.87
CA THR A 43 -8.27 1.94 1.27
C THR A 43 -7.61 0.79 2.02
N ARG A 44 -6.37 0.42 1.70
CA ARG A 44 -5.66 -0.65 2.42
C ARG A 44 -5.42 -0.28 3.87
N ASP A 45 -4.88 0.91 4.13
CA ASP A 45 -4.58 1.37 5.48
C ASP A 45 -5.87 1.63 6.26
N THR A 46 -6.89 2.19 5.62
CA THR A 46 -8.22 2.35 6.22
C THR A 46 -8.82 0.99 6.59
N ALA A 47 -8.75 0.00 5.71
CA ALA A 47 -9.23 -1.35 5.99
C ALA A 47 -8.45 -2.00 7.16
N ALA A 48 -7.14 -1.79 7.23
CA ALA A 48 -6.32 -2.26 8.34
C ALA A 48 -6.74 -1.61 9.67
N TYR A 49 -6.99 -0.31 9.70
CA TYR A 49 -7.50 0.37 10.90
C TYR A 49 -8.87 -0.14 11.32
N VAL A 50 -9.79 -0.35 10.37
CA VAL A 50 -11.10 -0.91 10.66
C VAL A 50 -10.99 -2.34 11.22
N LEU A 51 -10.15 -3.19 10.60
CA LEU A 51 -9.91 -4.55 11.09
C LEU A 51 -9.26 -4.57 12.48
N LEU A 52 -8.33 -3.65 12.74
CA LEU A 52 -7.69 -3.50 14.05
C LEU A 52 -8.73 -3.12 15.11
N LEU A 53 -9.58 -2.13 14.83
CA LEU A 53 -10.66 -1.72 15.75
C LEU A 53 -11.63 -2.86 16.02
N ILE A 54 -12.03 -3.61 14.98
CA ILE A 54 -12.87 -4.80 15.14
C ILE A 54 -12.15 -5.83 16.04
N GLY A 55 -10.86 -6.09 15.82
CA GLY A 55 -10.10 -7.04 16.63
C GLY A 55 -10.00 -6.63 18.10
N ILE A 56 -9.76 -5.35 18.36
CA ILE A 56 -9.72 -4.80 19.73
C ILE A 56 -11.09 -4.92 20.40
N ILE A 57 -12.16 -4.50 19.73
CA ILE A 57 -13.53 -4.59 20.26
C ILE A 57 -13.91 -6.07 20.50
N TRP A 58 -13.55 -6.95 19.57
CA TRP A 58 -13.84 -8.38 19.68
C TRP A 58 -13.05 -9.04 20.82
N SER A 59 -11.86 -8.53 21.15
CA SER A 59 -11.05 -9.06 22.25
C SER A 59 -11.76 -8.96 23.61
N PHE A 60 -12.71 -8.04 23.79
CA PHE A 60 -13.54 -7.96 25.00
C PHE A 60 -14.53 -9.12 25.14
N PHE A 61 -14.97 -9.71 24.03
CA PHE A 61 -15.92 -10.83 24.02
C PHE A 61 -15.22 -12.18 23.86
N ASN A 62 -14.18 -12.22 23.03
CA ASN A 62 -13.35 -13.38 22.82
C ASN A 62 -11.89 -12.94 22.62
N SER A 63 -11.13 -12.96 23.72
CA SER A 63 -9.74 -12.50 23.75
C SER A 63 -8.84 -13.24 22.76
N PHE A 64 -9.11 -14.51 22.47
CA PHE A 64 -8.28 -15.29 21.55
C PHE A 64 -8.50 -14.84 20.09
N TYR A 65 -9.74 -14.85 19.59
CA TYR A 65 -10.02 -14.49 18.20
C TYR A 65 -9.77 -13.01 17.91
N GLY A 66 -10.14 -12.13 18.85
CA GLY A 66 -9.81 -10.71 18.75
C GLY A 66 -8.30 -10.49 18.72
N GLY A 67 -7.56 -11.20 19.59
CA GLY A 67 -6.11 -11.20 19.60
C GLY A 67 -5.50 -11.67 18.28
N VAL A 68 -6.00 -12.76 17.67
CA VAL A 68 -5.53 -13.22 16.35
C VAL A 68 -5.73 -12.16 15.29
N LEU A 69 -6.88 -11.48 15.25
CA LEU A 69 -7.13 -10.43 14.27
C LEU A 69 -6.17 -9.24 14.44
N VAL A 70 -5.94 -8.80 15.68
CA VAL A 70 -4.94 -7.78 16.01
C VAL A 70 -3.55 -8.23 15.58
N GLY A 71 -3.19 -9.48 15.86
CA GLY A 71 -1.92 -10.10 15.47
C GLY A 71 -1.70 -10.13 13.97
N LEU A 72 -2.71 -10.51 13.19
CA LEU A 72 -2.66 -10.49 11.72
C LEU A 72 -2.39 -9.08 11.19
N VAL A 73 -3.11 -8.08 11.68
CA VAL A 73 -2.93 -6.68 11.25
C VAL A 73 -1.55 -6.17 11.65
N ALA A 74 -1.13 -6.40 12.90
CA ALA A 74 0.18 -6.00 13.39
C ALA A 74 1.31 -6.67 12.59
N GLY A 75 1.24 -7.98 12.36
CA GLY A 75 2.23 -8.72 11.56
C GLY A 75 2.27 -8.26 10.09
N ALA A 76 1.15 -7.81 9.52
CA ALA A 76 1.13 -7.29 8.16
C ALA A 76 1.94 -5.99 8.02
N TYR A 77 1.84 -5.10 9.01
CA TYR A 77 2.48 -3.78 8.99
C TYR A 77 3.88 -3.76 9.61
N TYR A 78 4.11 -4.54 10.68
CA TYR A 78 5.31 -4.45 11.51
C TYR A 78 6.19 -5.72 11.48
N SER A 79 6.09 -6.56 10.44
CA SER A 79 6.87 -7.81 10.38
C SER A 79 8.37 -7.58 10.47
N GLU A 80 8.90 -6.53 9.81
CA GLU A 80 10.33 -6.24 9.75
C GLU A 80 10.84 -5.74 11.11
N GLU A 81 10.08 -4.87 11.77
CA GLU A 81 10.37 -4.34 13.09
C GLU A 81 10.32 -5.44 14.14
N ILE A 82 9.32 -6.34 14.07
CA ILE A 82 9.22 -7.51 14.96
C ILE A 82 10.44 -8.41 14.79
N LEU A 83 10.82 -8.74 13.55
CA LEU A 83 12.00 -9.57 13.28
C LEU A 83 13.31 -8.90 13.73
N THR A 84 13.40 -7.58 13.57
CA THR A 84 14.56 -6.79 13.97
C THR A 84 14.70 -6.75 15.49
N PHE A 85 13.60 -6.52 16.20
CA PHE A 85 13.53 -6.59 17.66
C PHE A 85 13.93 -7.99 18.17
N ILE A 86 13.40 -9.05 17.57
CA ILE A 86 13.76 -10.43 17.97
C ILE A 86 15.26 -10.69 17.80
N LYS A 87 15.88 -10.16 16.74
CA LYS A 87 17.32 -10.26 16.49
C LYS A 87 18.13 -9.43 17.50
N SER A 88 17.68 -8.22 17.84
CA SER A 88 18.38 -7.33 18.78
C SER A 88 18.35 -7.84 20.23
N ILE A 89 17.32 -8.60 20.62
CA ILE A 89 17.24 -9.20 21.96
C ILE A 89 18.53 -9.97 22.31
N LYS A 90 19.13 -10.68 21.35
CA LYS A 90 20.37 -11.43 21.61
C LYS A 90 21.52 -10.51 22.02
N GLU A 91 21.67 -9.39 21.33
CA GLU A 91 22.71 -8.40 21.61
C GLU A 91 22.44 -7.69 22.94
N GLU A 92 21.17 -7.36 23.22
CA GLU A 92 20.75 -6.76 24.50
C GLU A 92 21.01 -7.68 25.70
N ILE A 93 20.87 -9.01 25.54
CA ILE A 93 21.15 -9.97 26.62
C ILE A 93 22.64 -9.93 27.02
N GLU A 94 23.53 -9.76 26.05
CA GLU A 94 24.98 -9.70 26.30
C GLU A 94 25.40 -8.37 26.95
N GLU A 95 24.70 -7.27 26.63
CA GLU A 95 25.02 -5.92 27.10
C GLU A 95 24.50 -5.61 28.52
N TYR A 96 23.26 -5.99 28.85
CA TYR A 96 22.58 -5.58 30.09
C TYR A 96 22.70 -6.58 31.26
N GLY A 97 23.38 -7.71 31.05
CA GLY A 97 23.63 -8.74 32.05
C GLY A 97 22.46 -9.70 32.31
N THR A 98 22.72 -10.78 33.06
CA THR A 98 21.82 -11.94 33.22
C THR A 98 20.50 -11.61 33.94
N ALA A 99 20.50 -10.66 34.88
CA ALA A 99 19.29 -10.33 35.64
C ALA A 99 18.27 -9.55 34.79
N SER A 100 18.73 -8.52 34.07
CA SER A 100 17.88 -7.68 33.20
C SER A 100 17.29 -8.49 32.04
N SER A 101 18.10 -9.34 31.43
CA SER A 101 17.66 -10.26 30.37
C SER A 101 16.61 -11.26 30.85
N LEU A 102 16.74 -11.78 32.08
CA LEU A 102 15.75 -12.69 32.66
C LEU A 102 14.40 -11.99 32.89
N ILE A 103 14.41 -10.72 33.33
CA ILE A 103 13.19 -9.92 33.49
C ILE A 103 12.54 -9.66 32.14
N LEU A 104 13.32 -9.30 31.12
CA LEU A 104 12.81 -9.08 29.75
C LEU A 104 12.19 -10.37 29.19
N ALA A 105 12.91 -11.49 29.28
CA ALA A 105 12.42 -12.79 28.84
C ALA A 105 11.14 -13.21 29.57
N GLY A 106 11.10 -13.03 30.90
CA GLY A 106 9.91 -13.31 31.71
C GLY A 106 8.72 -12.42 31.31
N THR A 107 8.97 -11.15 31.00
CA THR A 107 7.93 -10.20 30.56
C THR A 107 7.38 -10.56 29.19
N LEU A 108 8.25 -10.88 28.23
CA LEU A 108 7.83 -11.34 26.90
C LEU A 108 7.02 -12.64 26.98
N LEU A 109 7.45 -13.57 27.83
CA LEU A 109 6.72 -14.81 28.07
C LEU A 109 5.35 -14.55 28.72
N ALA A 110 5.28 -13.63 29.68
CA ALA A 110 4.02 -13.24 30.31
C ALA A 110 3.05 -12.63 29.28
N PHE A 111 3.52 -11.78 28.36
CA PHE A 111 2.70 -11.28 27.27
C PHE A 111 2.24 -12.39 26.31
N PHE A 112 3.12 -13.34 26.00
CA PHE A 112 2.77 -14.49 25.18
C PHE A 112 1.65 -15.33 25.80
N VAL A 113 1.72 -15.59 27.11
CA VAL A 113 0.70 -16.34 27.84
C VAL A 113 -0.61 -15.54 27.98
N ALA A 114 -0.53 -14.24 28.22
CA ALA A 114 -1.71 -13.38 28.38
C ALA A 114 -2.46 -13.14 27.08
N SER A 115 -1.76 -13.09 25.94
CA SER A 115 -2.37 -12.77 24.63
C SER A 115 -1.80 -13.64 23.50
N PRO A 116 -1.92 -14.98 23.57
CA PRO A 116 -1.30 -15.89 22.60
C PRO A 116 -1.85 -15.71 21.19
N GLY A 117 -3.10 -15.25 21.06
CA GLY A 117 -3.73 -14.96 19.78
C GLY A 117 -2.96 -13.93 18.95
N ILE A 118 -2.45 -12.86 19.59
CA ILE A 118 -1.69 -11.79 18.90
C ILE A 118 -0.42 -12.37 18.28
N PHE A 119 0.33 -13.16 19.05
CA PHE A 119 1.55 -13.81 18.57
C PHE A 119 1.27 -14.80 17.45
N LEU A 120 0.20 -15.59 17.57
CA LEU A 120 -0.19 -16.56 16.54
C LEU A 120 -0.57 -15.85 15.22
N GLY A 121 -1.38 -14.80 15.29
CA GLY A 121 -1.74 -14.00 14.12
C GLY A 121 -0.51 -13.38 13.45
N GLY A 122 0.38 -12.78 14.26
CA GLY A 122 1.62 -12.20 13.75
C GLY A 122 2.53 -13.24 13.09
N ALA A 123 2.71 -14.39 13.74
CA ALA A 123 3.54 -15.48 13.24
C ALA A 123 3.03 -16.03 11.90
N ILE A 124 1.71 -16.16 11.72
CA ILE A 124 1.11 -16.58 10.44
C ILE A 124 1.50 -15.62 9.33
N VAL A 125 1.37 -14.31 9.55
CA VAL A 125 1.68 -13.32 8.51
C VAL A 125 3.17 -13.28 8.19
N ILE A 126 4.03 -13.34 9.21
CA ILE A 126 5.48 -13.39 9.03
C ILE A 126 5.86 -14.65 8.22
N ALA A 127 5.33 -15.82 8.60
CA ALA A 127 5.59 -17.06 7.87
C ALA A 127 5.13 -17.01 6.42
N LEU A 128 3.96 -16.41 6.15
CA LEU A 128 3.47 -16.20 4.78
C LEU A 128 4.37 -15.25 3.99
N LYS A 129 4.80 -14.13 4.59
CA LYS A 129 5.72 -13.19 3.95
C LYS A 129 7.05 -13.85 3.61
N GLU A 130 7.65 -14.57 4.54
CA GLU A 130 8.90 -15.31 4.35
C GLU A 130 8.77 -16.37 3.25
N ALA A 131 7.69 -17.16 3.25
CA ALA A 131 7.44 -18.18 2.23
C ALA A 131 7.30 -17.58 0.83
N LEU A 132 6.58 -16.46 0.70
CA LEU A 132 6.40 -15.76 -0.58
C LEU A 132 7.69 -15.08 -1.05
N ALA A 133 8.43 -14.44 -0.14
CA ALA A 133 9.71 -13.82 -0.44
C ALA A 133 10.78 -14.85 -0.86
N SER A 134 10.79 -16.02 -0.22
CA SER A 134 11.66 -17.14 -0.57
C SER A 134 11.33 -17.72 -1.94
N SER A 135 10.03 -17.88 -2.26
CA SER A 135 9.59 -18.41 -3.55
C SER A 135 9.93 -17.50 -4.74
N GLY A 136 10.02 -16.19 -4.54
CA GLY A 136 10.38 -15.24 -5.60
C GLY A 136 11.89 -15.14 -5.90
N LYS A 137 12.74 -15.78 -5.09
CA LYS A 137 14.21 -15.71 -5.23
C LYS A 137 14.82 -16.85 -6.06
N ASN A 138 14.01 -17.84 -6.46
CA ASN A 138 14.42 -19.05 -7.17
C ASN A 138 14.06 -19.05 -8.68
N THR A 139 13.76 -17.88 -9.26
CA THR A 139 13.59 -17.64 -10.70
C THR A 139 14.52 -16.53 -11.14
#